data_AF-A0A645HY43-F1
#
_entry.id   AF-A0A645HY43-F1
#
_cell.length_a   1.000
_cell.length_b   1.000
_cell.length_c   1.000
_cell.angle_alpha   90.00
_cell.angle_beta   90.00
_cell.angle_gamma   90.00
#
_symmetry.space_group_name_H-M   'P 1'
#
loop_
_entity.id
_entity.type
_entity.pdbx_description
1 polymer ?
#
loop_
_entity_poly.entity_id
_entity_poly.type
_entity_poly.pdbx_seq_one_letter_code
_entity_poly.pdbx_strand_id
1 'polypeptide(L)' 'MTISRQKSSIVLNEIGIKLSKLFPKTKYLISDFKKGGGIDKGLEIAKKHNMYRQDYCGCYYSYLNEENKKKKKSD' A
#
# COMPACT_ATOMS: atom_id res chain seq x y z
N MET A 1 1.07 -1.37 -1.25
CA MET A 1 0.29 -0.10 -1.39
C MET A 1 1.19 0.99 -1.93
N THR A 2 1.00 1.39 -3.18
CA THR A 2 1.63 2.59 -3.75
C THR A 2 0.71 3.77 -3.47
N ILE A 3 1.06 4.58 -2.48
CA ILE A 3 0.33 5.81 -2.18
C ILE A 3 0.76 6.82 -3.23
N SER A 4 -0.13 7.12 -4.17
CA SER A 4 0.15 8.10 -5.21
C SER A 4 0.41 9.47 -4.56
N ARG A 5 1.58 10.04 -4.86
CA ARG A 5 1.98 11.39 -4.43
C ARG A 5 0.97 12.47 -4.84
N GLN A 6 0.10 12.22 -5.80
CA GLN A 6 -0.89 13.17 -6.31
C GLN A 6 -2.25 13.11 -5.58
N LYS A 7 -2.60 11.99 -4.91
CA LYS A 7 -3.93 11.84 -4.26
C LYS A 7 -4.05 12.54 -2.91
N SER A 8 -4.89 13.56 -2.75
CA SER A 8 -5.00 14.32 -1.49
C SER A 8 -5.27 13.43 -0.26
N SER A 9 -4.41 13.51 0.77
CA SER A 9 -4.55 12.76 2.03
C SER A 9 -5.80 13.18 2.79
N ILE A 10 -6.16 14.47 2.75
CA ILE A 10 -7.36 15.02 3.38
C ILE A 10 -8.61 14.33 2.82
N VAL A 11 -8.76 14.32 1.49
CA VAL A 11 -9.92 13.71 0.81
C VAL A 11 -10.01 12.21 1.10
N LEU A 12 -8.86 11.50 1.08
CA LEU A 12 -8.82 10.08 1.41
C LEU A 12 -9.27 9.82 2.85
N ASN A 13 -8.80 10.63 3.79
CA ASN A 13 -9.14 10.50 5.20
C ASN A 13 -10.64 10.76 5.45
N GLU A 14 -11.21 11.78 4.83
CA GLU A 14 -12.65 12.07 4.91
C GLU A 14 -13.51 10.91 4.39
N ILE A 15 -13.17 10.37 3.22
CA ILE A 15 -13.87 9.21 2.64
C ILE A 15 -13.73 8.01 3.58
N GLY A 16 -12.53 7.76 4.09
CA GLY A 16 -12.25 6.66 5.02
C GLY A 16 -13.08 6.72 6.29
N ILE A 17 -13.19 7.91 6.90
CA ILE A 17 -14.01 8.13 8.10
C ILE A 17 -15.50 7.91 7.80
N LYS A 18 -15.99 8.35 6.64
CA LYS A 18 -17.38 8.10 6.23
C LYS A 18 -17.64 6.61 6.08
N LEU A 19 -16.73 5.88 5.43
CA LEU A 19 -16.84 4.43 5.26
C LEU A 19 -16.76 3.67 6.60
N SER A 20 -15.87 4.05 7.52
CA SER A 20 -15.78 3.37 8.83
C SER A 20 -17.05 3.52 9.67
N LYS A 21 -17.81 4.61 9.48
CA LYS A 21 -19.13 4.78 10.12
C LYS A 21 -20.19 3.85 9.52
N LEU A 22 -20.15 3.65 8.20
CA LEU A 22 -21.06 2.75 7.49
C LEU A 22 -20.74 1.27 7.74
N PHE A 23 -19.47 0.94 8.00
CA PHE A 23 -18.99 -0.42 8.21
C PHE A 23 -18.31 -0.55 9.58
N PRO A 24 -19.07 -0.83 10.67
CA PRO A 24 -18.55 -0.78 12.05
C PRO A 24 -17.40 -1.75 12.35
N LYS A 25 -17.31 -2.87 11.59
CA LYS A 25 -16.21 -3.84 11.71
C LYS A 25 -14.92 -3.40 11.00
N THR A 26 -14.99 -2.36 10.16
CA THR A 26 -13.86 -1.86 9.37
C THR A 26 -13.33 -0.57 9.99
N LYS A 27 -12.14 -0.65 10.58
CA LYS A 27 -11.44 0.52 11.12
C LYS A 27 -10.62 1.20 10.02
N TYR A 28 -10.71 2.52 9.94
CA TYR A 28 -9.92 3.33 9.02
C TYR A 28 -8.70 3.94 9.72
N LEU A 29 -7.53 3.86 9.09
CA LEU A 29 -6.28 4.44 9.58
C LEU A 29 -6.09 5.84 8.99
N ILE A 30 -6.40 6.87 9.79
CA ILE A 30 -6.16 8.27 9.42
C ILE A 30 -4.65 8.50 9.32
N SER A 31 -4.19 8.94 8.15
CA SER A 31 -2.74 9.06 7.90
C SER A 31 -2.43 10.01 6.75
N ASP A 32 -1.24 10.62 6.81
CA ASP A 32 -0.60 11.28 5.67
C ASP A 32 0.76 10.64 5.41
N PHE A 33 0.75 9.55 4.66
CA PHE A 33 1.96 8.81 4.33
C PHE A 33 2.87 9.53 3.30
N LYS A 34 2.52 10.74 2.83
CA LYS A 34 3.35 11.49 1.87
C LYS A 34 4.36 12.41 2.55
N LYS A 35 4.11 12.81 3.79
CA LYS A 35 4.94 13.77 4.54
C LYS A 35 5.67 13.06 5.68
N GLY A 36 6.75 13.68 6.17
CA GLY A 36 7.44 13.28 7.41
C GLY A 36 7.89 11.82 7.47
N GLY A 37 8.46 11.29 6.38
CA GLY A 37 8.90 9.88 6.32
C GLY A 37 7.76 8.86 6.25
N GLY A 38 6.56 9.29 5.84
CA GLY A 38 5.39 8.42 5.78
C GLY A 38 5.54 7.20 4.87
N ILE A 39 6.36 7.28 3.81
CA ILE A 39 6.65 6.12 2.95
C ILE A 39 7.39 5.04 3.73
N ASP A 40 8.40 5.42 4.51
CA ASP A 40 9.22 4.50 5.30
C ASP A 40 8.39 3.87 6.42
N LYS A 41 7.57 4.67 7.11
CA LYS A 41 6.58 4.15 8.08
C LYS A 41 5.61 3.16 7.42
N GLY A 42 5.15 3.45 6.21
CA GLY A 42 4.30 2.54 5.44
C GLY A 42 5.00 1.23 5.06
N LEU A 43 6.32 1.24 4.82
CA LEU A 43 7.12 0.04 4.61
C LEU A 43 7.27 -0.77 5.90
N GLU A 44 7.54 -0.10 7.01
CA GLU A 44 7.67 -0.73 8.33
C GLU A 44 6.37 -1.42 8.76
N ILE A 45 5.24 -0.73 8.67
CA ILE A 45 3.91 -1.28 8.97
C ILE A 45 3.64 -2.51 8.10
N ALA A 46 3.91 -2.42 6.79
CA ALA A 46 3.67 -3.54 5.89
C ALA A 46 4.53 -4.76 6.25
N LYS A 47 5.81 -4.57 6.59
CA LYS A 47 6.69 -5.65 7.07
C LYS A 47 6.18 -6.24 8.38
N LYS A 48 5.86 -5.39 9.36
CA LYS A 48 5.39 -5.81 10.70
C LYS A 48 4.13 -6.66 10.66
N HIS A 49 3.23 -6.36 9.72
CA HIS A 49 1.95 -7.07 9.58
C HIS A 49 1.94 -8.10 8.45
N ASN A 50 3.11 -8.46 7.89
CA ASN A 50 3.26 -9.38 6.76
C ASN A 50 2.29 -9.07 5.59
N MET A 51 2.12 -7.78 5.29
CA MET A 51 1.20 -7.34 4.25
C MET A 51 1.83 -7.54 2.88
N TYR A 52 1.03 -8.09 1.96
CA TYR A 52 1.43 -8.19 0.56
C TYR A 52 1.74 -6.80 -0.03
N ARG A 53 2.94 -6.68 -0.62
CA ARG A 53 3.36 -5.51 -1.39
C ARG A 53 3.68 -5.93 -2.81
N GLN A 54 2.83 -5.50 -3.72
CA GLN A 54 3.02 -5.68 -5.15
C GLN A 54 4.33 -5.00 -5.62
N ASP A 55 5.14 -5.76 -6.35
CA ASP A 55 6.44 -5.38 -6.91
C ASP A 55 6.43 -5.33 -8.45
N TYR A 56 5.26 -5.53 -9.08
CA TYR A 56 5.02 -5.43 -10.52
C TYR A 56 3.96 -4.36 -10.83
N CYS A 57 3.86 -3.90 -12.07
CA CYS A 57 2.96 -2.79 -12.44
C CYS A 57 1.46 -3.15 -12.53
N GLY A 58 1.11 -4.44 -12.42
CA GLY A 58 -0.25 -4.95 -12.51
C GLY A 58 -0.57 -5.69 -13.82
N CYS A 59 0.29 -5.60 -14.84
CA CYS A 59 0.12 -6.37 -16.08
C CYS A 59 0.76 -7.76 -16.00
N TYR A 60 0.24 -8.70 -16.80
CA TYR A 60 0.73 -10.08 -16.86
C TYR A 60 2.23 -10.16 -17.19
N TYR A 61 2.69 -9.34 -18.14
CA TYR A 61 4.10 -9.32 -18.54
C TYR A 61 5.04 -8.88 -17.41
N SER A 62 4.67 -7.84 -16.65
CA SER A 62 5.47 -7.38 -15.52
C SER A 62 5.47 -8.39 -14.38
N TYR A 63 4.36 -9.09 -14.16
CA TYR A 63 4.29 -10.17 -13.19
C TYR A 63 5.25 -11.30 -13.54
N LEU A 64 5.19 -11.82 -14.78
CA LEU A 64 6.09 -12.87 -15.25
C LEU A 64 7.56 -12.48 -15.13
N ASN A 65 7.90 -11.23 -15.44
CA ASN A 65 9.26 -10.73 -15.33
C ASN A 65 9.76 -10.75 -13.87
N GLU A 66 8.94 -10.30 -12.91
CA GLU A 66 9.32 -10.32 -11.49
C GLU A 66 9.41 -11.76 -10.95
N GLU A 67 8.51 -12.65 -11.35
CA GLU A 67 8.59 -14.07 -10.97
C GLU A 67 9.87 -14.73 -11.48
N ASN A 68 10.26 -14.48 -12.73
CA ASN A 68 11.50 -15.00 -13.29
C ASN A 68 12.75 -14.47 -12.57
N LYS A 69 12.75 -13.19 -12.16
CA LYS A 69 13.85 -12.62 -11.35
C LYS A 69 13.96 -13.26 -9.97
N LYS A 70 12.83 -13.61 -9.35
CA LYS A 70 12.80 -14.29 -8.04
C LYS A 70 13.39 -15.70 -8.14
N LYS A 71 13.01 -16.46 -9.17
CA LYS A 71 13.55 -17.81 -9.44
C LYS A 71 15.07 -17.81 -9.65
N LYS A 72 15.60 -16.86 -10.43
CA LYS A 72 17.05 -16.72 -10.66
C LYS A 72 17.87 -16.35 -9.42
N LYS A 73 17.24 -15.86 -8.34
CA LYS A 73 17.92 -15.50 -7.09
C LYS A 73 17.96 -16.65 -6.07
N SER A 74 17.19 -17.71 -6.30
CA SER A 74 17.13 -18.89 -5.44
C SER A 74 18.03 -20.04 -5.92
N ASP A 75 18.61 -19.90 -7.11
CA ASP A 75 19.66 -20.77 -7.68
C ASP A 75 21.04 -20.17 -7.37
#